data_AF-A0A2N5KG11-F1
#
_entry.id   AF-A0A2N5KG11-F1
#
_cell.length_a   1.000
_cell.length_b   1.000
_cell.length_c   1.000
_cell.angle_alpha   90.00
_cell.angle_beta   90.00
_cell.angle_gamma   90.00
#
_symmetry.space_group_name_H-M   'P 1'
#
loop_
_entity.id
_entity.type
_entity.pdbx_description
1 polymer ?
#
loop_
_entity_poly.entity_id
_entity_poly.type
_entity_poly.pdbx_seq_one_letter_code
_entity_poly.pdbx_strand_id
1 'polypeptide(L)'
;MPILTNEQGWVLETRTTGYALGLNEVGLLTHRYWGLRLAQLDDYPPAPSPSGWASFNNAAQRTPEEYPGYEDMKFVDACIKVTFADGVRGTVLRYDSYELDERDAPELRIHLRDTAYPLRLTLHYRVHAAYDLI
;
A
#
# COMPACT_ATOMS: atom_id res chain seq x y z
N MET A 1 6.94 -17.40 9.80
CA MET A 1 7.12 -16.70 8.51
C MET A 1 6.91 -15.23 8.80
N PRO A 2 7.81 -14.33 8.41
CA PRO A 2 7.73 -12.93 8.79
C PRO A 2 6.69 -12.15 7.98
N ILE A 3 6.06 -12.75 6.97
CA ILE A 3 4.97 -12.14 6.22
C ILE A 3 3.74 -13.01 6.45
N LEU A 4 2.69 -12.41 6.99
CA LEU A 4 1.42 -13.03 7.34
C LEU A 4 0.32 -12.42 6.48
N THR A 5 -0.70 -13.21 6.17
CA THR A 5 -1.86 -12.77 5.39
C THR A 5 -3.16 -13.04 6.14
N ASN A 6 -4.08 -12.07 6.15
CA ASN A 6 -5.45 -12.26 6.60
C ASN A 6 -6.44 -11.54 5.67
N GLU A 7 -7.73 -11.56 6.02
CA GLU A 7 -8.78 -10.90 5.22
C GLU A 7 -8.56 -9.39 5.07
N GLN A 8 -7.79 -8.78 5.97
CA GLN A 8 -7.50 -7.34 5.96
C GLN A 8 -6.24 -6.99 5.13
N GLY A 9 -5.49 -7.97 4.65
CA GLY A 9 -4.28 -7.77 3.83
C GLY A 9 -3.05 -8.48 4.37
N TRP A 10 -1.92 -7.78 4.37
CA TRP A 10 -0.60 -8.33 4.69
C TRP A 10 -0.02 -7.68 5.94
N VAL A 11 0.68 -8.47 6.74
CA VAL A 11 1.43 -8.01 7.92
C VAL A 11 2.85 -8.53 7.83
N LEU A 12 3.82 -7.61 7.79
CA LEU A 12 5.24 -7.89 7.83
C LEU A 12 5.73 -7.73 9.27
N GLU A 13 6.08 -8.84 9.91
CA GLU A 13 6.60 -8.89 11.27
C GLU A 13 8.11 -9.11 11.27
N THR A 14 8.80 -8.33 12.08
CA THR A 14 10.20 -8.53 12.41
C THR A 14 10.33 -9.08 13.83
N ARG A 15 11.52 -9.00 14.43
CA ARG A 15 11.74 -9.40 15.83
C ARG A 15 10.86 -8.60 16.79
N THR A 16 10.71 -7.29 16.57
CA THR A 16 10.03 -6.38 17.50
C THR A 16 9.06 -5.41 16.84
N THR A 17 9.05 -5.31 15.51
CA THR A 17 8.18 -4.40 14.76
C THR A 17 7.16 -5.14 13.90
N GLY A 18 6.04 -4.48 13.64
CA GLY A 18 5.03 -4.92 12.70
C GLY A 18 4.70 -3.79 11.73
N TYR A 19 4.53 -4.13 10.46
CA TYR A 19 4.07 -3.25 9.40
C TYR A 19 2.87 -3.90 8.71
N ALA A 20 1.73 -3.25 8.71
CA ALA A 20 0.52 -3.78 8.10
C ALA A 20 0.06 -2.86 6.96
N LEU A 21 -0.35 -3.50 5.87
CA LEU A 21 -0.92 -2.86 4.69
C LEU A 21 -2.01 -3.73 4.09
N GLY A 22 -2.94 -3.14 3.37
CA GLY A 22 -4.08 -3.87 2.83
C GLY A 22 -4.97 -3.01 1.96
N LEU A 23 -5.92 -3.66 1.29
CA LEU A 23 -6.90 -2.96 0.47
C LEU A 23 -8.05 -2.46 1.35
N ASN A 24 -8.45 -1.20 1.17
CA ASN A 24 -9.69 -0.72 1.76
C ASN A 24 -10.91 -1.10 0.91
N GLU A 25 -12.11 -0.73 1.36
CA GLU A 25 -13.39 -1.10 0.72
C GLU A 25 -13.54 -0.59 -0.73
N VAL A 26 -12.79 0.44 -1.12
CA VAL A 26 -12.77 1.00 -2.48
C VAL A 26 -11.59 0.48 -3.32
N GLY A 27 -10.83 -0.49 -2.80
CA GLY A 27 -9.74 -1.17 -3.51
C GLY A 27 -8.43 -0.37 -3.58
N LEU A 28 -8.25 0.66 -2.75
CA LEU A 28 -6.98 1.37 -2.63
C LEU A 28 -6.02 0.59 -1.73
N LEU A 29 -4.74 0.52 -2.09
CA LEU A 29 -3.70 -0.04 -1.24
C LEU A 29 -3.34 0.96 -0.14
N THR A 30 -3.61 0.57 1.11
CA THR A 30 -3.51 1.44 2.28
C THR A 30 -2.50 0.94 3.30
N HIS A 31 -1.82 1.90 3.88
CA HIS A 31 -1.08 1.76 5.11
C HIS A 31 -2.06 1.57 6.28
N ARG A 32 -1.86 0.51 7.07
CA ARG A 32 -2.71 0.19 8.22
C ARG A 32 -1.98 0.47 9.53
N TYR A 33 -0.72 0.09 9.62
CA TYR A 33 0.05 0.18 10.86
C TYR A 33 1.55 0.12 10.61
N TRP A 34 2.33 0.87 11.38
CA TRP A 34 3.76 0.61 11.56
C TRP A 34 4.18 0.96 12.98
N GLY A 35 4.76 0.00 13.69
CA GLY A 35 5.15 0.18 15.07
C GLY A 35 5.63 -1.11 15.72
N LEU A 36 5.39 -1.24 17.02
CA LEU A 36 5.69 -2.46 17.76
C LEU A 36 4.89 -3.63 17.21
N ARG A 37 5.51 -4.80 17.16
CA ARG A 37 4.83 -6.04 16.81
C ARG A 37 3.70 -6.30 17.82
N LEU A 38 2.49 -6.51 17.30
CA LEU A 38 1.31 -6.76 18.13
C LEU A 38 1.24 -8.24 18.54
N ALA A 39 0.42 -8.54 19.55
CA ALA A 39 0.42 -9.88 20.15
C ALA A 39 -0.19 -10.92 19.21
N GLN A 40 -1.28 -10.56 18.52
CA GLN A 40 -2.01 -11.41 17.59
C GLN A 40 -2.13 -10.74 16.21
N LEU A 41 -2.29 -11.55 15.16
CA LEU A 41 -2.46 -11.06 13.79
C LEU A 41 -3.71 -10.18 13.63
N ASP A 42 -4.75 -10.46 14.41
CA ASP A 42 -6.01 -9.70 14.36
C ASP A 42 -5.99 -8.44 15.22
N ASP A 43 -4.91 -8.19 15.99
CA ASP A 43 -4.72 -6.92 16.71
C ASP A 43 -4.35 -5.77 15.76
N TYR A 44 -3.85 -6.08 14.56
CA TYR A 44 -3.48 -5.07 13.58
C TYR A 44 -4.74 -4.39 13.02
N PRO A 45 -4.82 -3.05 13.02
CA PRO A 45 -6.02 -2.31 12.63
C PRO A 45 -6.41 -2.61 11.18
N PRO A 46 -7.71 -2.57 10.82
CA PRO A 46 -8.17 -2.78 9.45
C PRO A 46 -7.72 -1.66 8.51
N ALA A 47 -7.89 -1.87 7.19
CA ALA A 47 -7.65 -0.85 6.17
C ALA A 47 -8.57 0.37 6.36
N PRO A 48 -8.03 1.59 6.54
CA PRO A 48 -8.86 2.78 6.72
C PRO A 48 -9.64 3.11 5.43
N SER A 49 -10.94 3.37 5.60
CA SER A 49 -11.87 3.77 4.54
C SER A 49 -12.58 5.08 4.94
N PRO A 50 -11.87 6.22 4.95
CA PRO A 50 -12.49 7.50 5.34
C PRO A 50 -13.49 7.96 4.28
N SER A 51 -14.54 8.65 4.70
CA SER A 51 -15.48 9.30 3.77
C SER A 51 -14.84 10.51 3.05
N GLY A 52 -15.54 11.10 2.08
CA GLY A 52 -15.22 12.46 1.64
C GLY A 52 -15.41 13.46 2.80
N TRP A 53 -14.54 14.48 2.89
CA TRP A 53 -14.64 15.49 3.97
C TRP A 53 -15.18 16.82 3.46
N ALA A 54 -14.73 17.28 2.30
CA ALA A 54 -15.09 18.57 1.74
C ALA A 54 -15.51 18.44 0.28
N SER A 55 -16.24 19.43 -0.22
CA SER A 55 -16.75 19.46 -1.61
C SER A 55 -15.65 19.48 -2.68
N PHE A 56 -14.40 19.68 -2.28
CA PHE A 56 -13.24 19.83 -3.15
C PHE A 56 -12.19 18.72 -2.95
N ASN A 57 -12.48 17.67 -2.17
CA ASN A 57 -11.61 16.52 -2.06
C ASN A 57 -12.39 15.22 -1.96
N ASN A 58 -11.79 14.14 -2.45
CA ASN A 58 -12.37 12.81 -2.36
C ASN A 58 -11.79 12.05 -1.16
N ALA A 59 -12.42 10.92 -0.81
CA ALA A 59 -12.00 10.05 0.30
C ALA A 59 -10.49 9.74 0.28
N ALA A 60 -9.94 9.50 -0.93
CA ALA A 60 -8.52 9.22 -1.15
C ALA A 60 -7.57 10.30 -0.57
N GLN A 61 -8.00 11.56 -0.45
CA GLN A 61 -7.23 12.63 0.21
C GLN A 61 -6.85 12.29 1.66
N ARG A 62 -7.70 11.54 2.36
CA ARG A 62 -7.51 11.16 3.77
C ARG A 62 -7.09 9.70 3.92
N THR A 63 -7.07 8.95 2.83
CA THR A 63 -6.61 7.57 2.83
C THR A 63 -5.09 7.57 2.89
N PRO A 64 -4.47 6.94 3.89
CA PRO A 64 -3.03 6.76 3.94
C PRO A 64 -2.63 5.69 2.92
N GLU A 65 -2.58 6.04 1.64
CA GLU A 65 -2.15 5.13 0.58
C GLU A 65 -0.67 4.76 0.76
N GLU A 66 -0.31 3.52 0.47
CA GLU A 66 1.08 3.06 0.49
C GLU A 66 1.95 3.75 -0.58
N TYR A 67 1.34 4.10 -1.73
CA TYR A 67 2.04 4.69 -2.85
C TYR A 67 1.14 5.61 -3.68
N PRO A 68 0.80 6.82 -3.17
CA PRO A 68 -0.13 7.73 -3.84
C PRO A 68 0.41 8.21 -5.20
N GLY A 69 -0.37 8.00 -6.26
CA GLY A 69 -0.17 8.62 -7.57
C GLY A 69 -0.69 10.07 -7.64
N TYR A 70 -0.34 10.78 -8.71
CA TYR A 70 -0.83 12.13 -8.99
C TYR A 70 -2.17 12.08 -9.73
N GLU A 71 -3.29 12.04 -8.99
CA GLU A 71 -4.63 11.84 -9.56
C GLU A 71 -5.70 12.72 -8.89
N ASP A 72 -6.82 12.91 -9.58
CA ASP A 72 -8.11 13.37 -9.04
C ASP A 72 -8.04 14.64 -8.14
N MET A 73 -9.04 14.85 -7.29
CA MET A 73 -9.06 15.86 -6.23
C MET A 73 -8.27 15.38 -4.99
N LYS A 74 -7.05 14.90 -5.22
CA LYS A 74 -6.11 14.43 -4.20
C LYS A 74 -4.85 15.31 -4.25
N PHE A 75 -4.65 16.06 -3.18
CA PHE A 75 -3.59 17.06 -2.99
C PHE A 75 -2.51 16.62 -2.00
N VAL A 76 -2.46 15.33 -1.63
CA VAL A 76 -1.29 14.78 -0.93
C VAL A 76 -0.08 14.77 -1.86
N ASP A 77 1.13 14.83 -1.30
CA ASP A 77 2.34 14.68 -2.10
C ASP A 77 2.40 13.28 -2.71
N ALA A 78 2.40 13.22 -4.03
CA ALA A 78 2.47 11.96 -4.76
C ALA A 78 3.88 11.35 -4.67
N CYS A 79 3.96 10.02 -4.53
CA CYS A 79 5.20 9.27 -4.59
C CYS A 79 5.75 9.17 -6.03
N ILE A 80 4.88 9.31 -7.03
CA ILE A 80 5.25 9.27 -8.44
C ILE A 80 4.49 10.32 -9.23
N LYS A 81 5.20 11.00 -10.15
CA LYS A 81 4.65 11.93 -11.14
C LYS A 81 5.17 11.54 -12.51
N VAL A 82 4.27 11.10 -13.39
CA VAL A 82 4.59 10.71 -14.76
C VAL A 82 4.01 11.73 -15.72
N THR A 83 4.66 11.95 -16.86
CA THR A 83 4.06 12.64 -18.01
C THR A 83 4.01 11.65 -19.16
N PHE A 84 2.80 11.31 -19.60
CA PHE A 84 2.57 10.38 -20.70
C PHE A 84 2.82 11.05 -22.06
N ALA A 85 2.88 10.24 -23.12
CA ALA A 85 3.23 10.71 -24.46
C ALA A 85 2.27 11.77 -25.03
N ASP A 86 1.02 11.79 -24.56
CA ASP A 86 -0.02 12.77 -24.91
C ASP A 86 -0.01 14.02 -24.00
N GLY A 87 0.93 14.09 -23.05
CA GLY A 87 1.07 15.19 -22.10
C GLY A 87 0.18 15.06 -20.85
N VAL A 88 -0.63 14.00 -20.73
CA VAL A 88 -1.40 13.74 -19.51
C VAL A 88 -0.45 13.39 -18.36
N ARG A 89 -0.78 13.87 -17.16
CA ARG A 89 0.02 13.67 -15.94
C ARG A 89 -0.71 12.89 -14.85
N GLY A 90 -2.00 12.62 -15.06
CA GLY A 90 -2.83 11.86 -14.14
C GLY A 90 -2.32 10.42 -14.04
N THR A 91 -1.88 10.00 -12.85
CA THR A 91 -1.40 8.63 -12.58
C THR A 91 -2.33 7.98 -11.54
N VAL A 92 -3.22 7.12 -12.00
CA VAL A 92 -4.30 6.49 -11.22
C VAL A 92 -3.92 5.04 -10.95
N LEU A 93 -3.22 4.80 -9.84
CA LEU A 93 -2.72 3.45 -9.51
C LEU A 93 -3.79 2.63 -8.80
N ARG A 94 -4.02 1.41 -9.27
CA ARG A 94 -4.89 0.43 -8.61
C ARG A 94 -4.16 -0.89 -8.44
N TYR A 95 -4.49 -1.57 -7.36
CA TYR A 95 -4.01 -2.92 -7.08
C TYR A 95 -4.40 -3.87 -8.22
N ASP A 96 -3.45 -4.71 -8.63
CA ASP A 96 -3.64 -5.74 -9.66
C ASP A 96 -3.48 -7.14 -9.07
N SER A 97 -2.34 -7.40 -8.41
CA SER A 97 -1.99 -8.71 -7.86
C SER A 97 -0.86 -8.61 -6.83
N TYR A 98 -0.50 -9.72 -6.18
CA TYR A 98 0.68 -9.82 -5.32
C TYR A 98 1.39 -11.15 -5.48
N GLU A 99 2.68 -11.18 -5.12
CA GLU A 99 3.50 -12.37 -5.00
C GLU A 99 4.15 -12.42 -3.62
N LEU A 100 4.31 -13.62 -3.07
CA LEU A 100 5.12 -13.89 -1.89
C LEU A 100 6.32 -14.73 -2.27
N ASP A 101 7.50 -14.26 -1.90
CA ASP A 101 8.76 -14.97 -2.03
C ASP A 101 9.28 -15.31 -0.64
N GLU A 102 9.28 -16.59 -0.28
CA GLU A 102 9.62 -17.06 1.06
C GLU A 102 11.01 -17.70 1.14
N ARG A 103 11.85 -17.44 0.14
CA ARG A 103 13.23 -17.93 0.07
C ARG A 103 14.13 -17.16 1.07
N ASP A 104 15.45 -17.16 0.86
CA ASP A 104 16.45 -16.62 1.80
C ASP A 104 16.14 -15.22 2.37
N ALA A 105 15.43 -14.38 1.63
CA ALA A 105 14.91 -13.11 2.12
C ALA A 105 13.40 -13.01 1.81
N PRO A 106 12.53 -13.16 2.83
CA PRO A 106 11.09 -13.05 2.65
C PRO A 106 10.67 -11.71 2.06
N GLU A 107 9.96 -11.73 0.94
CA GLU A 107 9.59 -10.54 0.17
C GLU A 107 8.12 -10.61 -0.26
N LEU A 108 7.39 -9.51 -0.02
CA LEU A 108 6.06 -9.26 -0.58
C LEU A 108 6.22 -8.32 -1.78
N ARG A 109 5.71 -8.75 -2.94
CA ARG A 109 5.64 -7.91 -4.14
C ARG A 109 4.18 -7.57 -4.40
N ILE A 110 3.86 -6.29 -4.47
CA ILE A 110 2.52 -5.82 -4.82
C ILE A 110 2.56 -5.16 -6.19
N HIS A 111 1.77 -5.69 -7.11
CA HIS A 111 1.66 -5.17 -8.46
C HIS A 111 0.53 -4.15 -8.53
N LEU A 112 0.87 -2.96 -9.00
CA LEU A 112 -0.06 -1.88 -9.30
C LEU A 112 -0.06 -1.62 -10.80
N ARG A 113 -1.20 -1.15 -11.31
CA ARG A 113 -1.32 -0.67 -12.69
C ARG A 113 -2.02 0.68 -12.73
N ASP A 114 -1.62 1.49 -13.68
CA ASP A 114 -2.42 2.65 -14.07
C ASP A 114 -3.71 2.19 -14.77
N THR A 115 -4.81 2.91 -14.57
CA THR A 115 -6.11 2.53 -15.12
C THR A 115 -6.31 2.92 -16.59
N ALA A 116 -5.53 3.86 -17.11
CA ALA A 116 -5.69 4.40 -18.46
C ALA A 116 -4.47 4.11 -19.36
N TYR A 117 -3.27 4.11 -18.79
CA TYR A 117 -2.01 3.95 -19.51
C TYR A 117 -1.35 2.59 -19.20
N PRO A 118 -0.48 2.07 -20.08
CA PRO A 118 0.20 0.79 -19.86
C PRO A 118 1.36 0.89 -18.83
N LEU A 119 1.22 1.76 -17.83
CA LEU A 119 2.15 1.87 -16.71
C LEU A 119 1.85 0.78 -15.68
N ARG A 120 2.89 0.04 -15.31
CA ARG A 120 2.86 -0.96 -14.24
C ARG A 120 3.96 -0.67 -13.24
N LEU A 121 3.66 -0.85 -11.96
CA LEU A 121 4.60 -0.68 -10.87
C LEU A 121 4.58 -1.94 -10.00
N THR A 122 5.72 -2.26 -9.40
CA THR A 122 5.80 -3.29 -8.38
C THR A 122 6.41 -2.68 -7.13
N LEU A 123 5.69 -2.74 -6.02
CA LEU A 123 6.18 -2.36 -4.71
C LEU A 123 6.82 -3.60 -4.09
N HIS A 124 8.09 -3.51 -3.71
CA HIS A 124 8.84 -4.60 -3.09
C HIS A 124 9.05 -4.31 -1.61
N TYR A 125 8.58 -5.20 -0.75
CA TYR A 125 8.74 -5.11 0.70
C TYR A 125 9.55 -6.33 1.17
N ARG A 126 10.78 -6.13 1.64
CA ARG A 126 11.68 -7.23 2.00
C ARG A 126 11.95 -7.24 3.49
N VAL A 127 11.62 -8.35 4.15
CA VAL A 127 11.73 -8.42 5.61
C VAL A 127 13.07 -9.00 6.04
N HIS A 128 13.83 -8.19 6.77
CA HIS A 128 15.05 -8.59 7.46
C HIS A 128 14.78 -8.70 8.96
N ALA A 129 14.04 -9.75 9.36
CA ALA A 129 13.41 -9.87 10.68
C ALA A 129 14.38 -9.74 11.86
N ALA A 130 15.61 -10.26 11.74
CA ALA A 130 16.62 -10.20 12.80
C ALA A 130 17.10 -8.78 13.14
N TYR A 131 16.90 -7.84 12.21
CA TYR A 131 17.40 -6.47 12.28
C TYR A 131 16.30 -5.43 12.44
N ASP A 132 15.04 -5.85 12.54
CA ASP A 132 13.88 -4.95 12.59
C ASP A 132 13.80 -4.01 11.36
N LEU A 133 14.18 -4.53 10.18
CA LEU A 133 14.20 -3.79 8.90
C LEU A 133 13.19 -4.39 7.90
N ILE A 134 12.55 -3.49 7.15
CA ILE A 134 11.65 -3.74 6.02
C ILE A 134 12.09 -2.84 4.85
#